data_AF-A0A401UCI8-F1
#
_entry.id   AF-A0A401UCI8-F1
#
_cell.length_a   1.000
_cell.length_b   1.000
_cell.length_c   1.000
_cell.angle_alpha   90.00
_cell.angle_beta   90.00
_cell.angle_gamma   90.00
#
_symmetry.space_group_name_H-M   'P 1'
#
loop_
_entity.id
_entity.type
_entity.pdbx_description
1 polymer ?
#
loop_
_entity_poly.entity_id
_entity_poly.type
_entity_poly.pdbx_seq_one_letter_code
_entity_poly.pdbx_strand_id
1 'polypeptide(L)'
;MPIKLLPLNDLIEKLIKVQKHMNRYFFIFLVLVVYESPAQLLSDSLMNRDNYIIYATVYKKGVYKTFEEFKYNDPSIVEDFTFDKNQLWLTDSKTGKNSKIKKNEVWGFSDGARIFVRWRKYNEIVEMGRYCYFKEKGTRVVFGYSMFPLAIIPIPVPYTDELIINFNTGKPFLLSKKLLKEILAIDDPELLTEFMNEKQKKKKLFEYIVKYNDRNTDKIK
;
A
#
# COMPACT_ATOMS: atom_id res chain seq x y z
N MET A 1 50.81 6.97 41.47
CA MET A 1 51.50 6.81 40.18
C MET A 1 51.16 7.99 39.28
N PRO A 2 52.12 8.79 38.80
CA PRO A 2 51.81 9.91 37.91
C PRO A 2 51.48 9.40 36.50
N ILE A 3 50.34 9.85 35.97
CA ILE A 3 49.89 9.57 34.60
C ILE A 3 50.73 10.45 33.66
N LYS A 4 51.60 9.83 32.85
CA LYS A 4 52.30 10.53 31.77
C LYS A 4 51.30 10.82 30.65
N LEU A 5 50.86 12.08 30.54
CA LEU A 5 50.12 12.56 29.39
C LEU A 5 51.06 12.62 28.19
N LEU A 6 50.67 11.96 27.09
CA LEU A 6 51.37 12.06 25.81
C LEU A 6 51.22 13.49 25.27
N PRO A 7 52.28 14.10 24.73
CA PRO A 7 52.21 15.42 24.13
C PRO A 7 51.21 15.42 22.97
N LEU A 8 50.40 16.48 22.89
CA LEU A 8 49.29 16.62 21.94
C LEU A 8 49.71 16.39 20.47
N ASN A 9 50.96 16.73 20.13
CA ASN A 9 51.51 16.56 18.79
C ASN A 9 51.64 15.08 18.37
N ASP A 10 51.97 14.17 19.31
CA ASP A 10 52.04 12.73 19.03
C ASP A 10 50.66 12.12 18.75
N LEU A 11 49.62 12.68 19.38
CA LEU A 11 48.24 12.27 19.18
C LEU A 11 47.71 12.72 17.82
N ILE A 12 48.08 13.93 17.39
CA ILE A 12 47.71 14.48 16.08
C ILE A 12 48.40 13.70 14.95
N GLU A 13 49.70 13.37 15.06
CA GLU A 13 50.39 12.57 14.04
C GLU A 13 49.80 11.16 13.91
N LYS A 14 49.42 10.52 15.01
CA LYS A 14 48.75 9.20 14.98
C LYS A 14 47.38 9.27 14.30
N LEU A 15 46.59 10.31 14.56
CA LEU A 15 45.27 10.48 13.91
C LEU A 15 45.38 10.71 12.40
N ILE A 16 46.33 11.55 11.95
CA ILE A 16 46.56 11.80 10.52
C ILE A 16 47.01 10.51 9.80
N LYS A 17 47.83 9.67 10.46
CA LYS A 17 48.30 8.40 9.89
C LYS A 17 47.18 7.36 9.76
N VAL A 18 46.22 7.32 10.69
CA VAL A 18 45.03 6.44 10.63
C VAL A 18 44.08 6.89 9.52
N GLN A 19 43.83 8.19 9.39
CA GLN A 19 42.94 8.74 8.36
C GLN A 19 43.47 8.49 6.94
N LYS A 20 44.79 8.53 6.74
CA LYS A 20 45.44 8.25 5.46
C LYS A 20 45.38 6.77 5.05
N HIS A 21 45.31 5.85 6.02
CA HIS A 21 45.14 4.42 5.76
C HIS A 21 43.68 4.04 5.48
N MET A 22 42.70 4.69 6.11
CA MET A 22 41.27 4.43 5.85
C MET A 22 40.85 4.83 4.42
N ASN A 23 41.41 5.91 3.86
CA ASN A 23 41.09 6.33 2.50
C ASN A 23 41.64 5.41 1.39
N ARG A 24 42.63 4.55 1.70
CA ARG A 24 43.20 3.62 0.71
C ARG A 24 42.37 2.36 0.52
N TYR A 25 41.60 1.95 1.54
CA TYR A 25 40.71 0.79 1.47
C TYR A 25 39.27 1.15 1.05
N PHE A 26 38.87 2.41 1.21
CA PHE A 26 37.56 2.88 0.73
C PHE A 26 37.46 2.94 -0.81
N PHE A 27 38.61 2.99 -1.51
CA PHE A 27 38.65 3.11 -2.97
C PHE A 27 38.71 1.76 -3.71
N ILE A 28 38.99 0.65 -3.02
CA ILE A 28 39.14 -0.68 -3.64
C ILE A 28 37.85 -1.52 -3.55
N PHE A 29 36.85 -1.08 -2.78
CA PHE A 29 35.54 -1.74 -2.70
C PHE A 29 34.49 -1.20 -3.70
N LEU A 30 34.89 -0.32 -4.64
CA LEU A 30 33.98 0.46 -5.48
C LEU A 30 33.88 0.04 -6.96
N VAL A 31 34.35 -1.15 -7.38
CA VAL A 31 34.19 -1.58 -8.79
C VAL A 31 33.90 -3.07 -8.90
N LEU A 32 32.77 -3.49 -8.34
CA LEU A 32 31.95 -4.57 -8.91
C LEU A 32 30.50 -4.07 -8.95
N VAL A 33 30.30 -2.92 -9.59
CA VAL A 33 28.99 -2.58 -10.13
C VAL A 33 28.79 -3.52 -11.30
N VAL A 34 28.07 -4.61 -11.04
CA VAL A 34 27.49 -5.44 -12.09
C VAL A 34 26.62 -4.48 -12.90
N TYR A 35 27.06 -4.16 -14.12
CA TYR A 35 26.24 -3.47 -15.10
C TYR A 35 25.16 -4.45 -15.54
N GLU A 36 24.12 -4.59 -14.73
CA GLU A 36 22.88 -5.14 -15.23
C GLU A 36 22.39 -4.19 -16.32
N SER A 37 22.32 -4.72 -17.54
CA SER A 37 21.91 -3.95 -18.70
C SER A 37 20.47 -3.46 -18.47
N PRO A 38 20.20 -2.14 -18.48
CA PRO A 38 18.86 -1.61 -18.17
C PRO A 38 17.75 -2.10 -19.12
N ALA A 39 18.12 -2.71 -20.25
CA ALA A 39 17.21 -3.30 -21.22
C ALA A 39 16.50 -4.58 -20.71
N GLN A 40 17.16 -5.42 -19.92
CA GLN A 40 16.53 -6.66 -19.40
C GLN A 40 15.55 -6.34 -18.26
N LEU A 41 15.88 -5.35 -17.43
CA LEU A 41 15.00 -4.86 -16.35
C LEU A 41 13.72 -4.21 -16.92
N LEU A 42 13.82 -3.56 -18.09
CA LEU A 42 12.67 -2.98 -18.78
C LEU A 42 11.78 -4.05 -19.45
N SER A 43 12.37 -5.06 -20.10
CA SER A 43 11.62 -6.16 -20.72
C SER A 43 10.92 -7.05 -19.69
N ASP A 44 11.57 -7.35 -18.57
CA ASP A 44 10.94 -8.06 -17.45
C ASP A 44 9.83 -7.22 -16.82
N SER A 45 9.96 -5.88 -16.78
CA SER A 45 8.88 -5.01 -16.28
C SER A 45 7.68 -4.89 -17.23
N LEU A 46 7.89 -5.03 -18.54
CA LEU A 46 6.84 -4.92 -19.55
C LEU A 46 6.10 -6.27 -19.74
N MET A 47 6.84 -7.38 -19.78
CA MET A 47 6.25 -8.73 -19.89
C MET A 47 5.53 -9.16 -18.61
N ASN A 48 5.80 -8.52 -17.47
CA ASN A 48 5.12 -8.82 -16.21
C ASN A 48 3.82 -8.02 -15.99
N ARG A 49 3.48 -7.06 -16.86
CA ARG A 49 2.22 -6.30 -16.74
C ARG A 49 1.00 -7.15 -17.06
N ASP A 50 1.12 -8.09 -18.00
CA ASP A 50 0.02 -8.99 -18.36
C ASP A 50 -0.39 -9.90 -17.19
N ASN A 51 0.50 -10.09 -16.21
CA ASN A 51 0.23 -10.84 -14.99
C ASN A 51 -0.43 -9.99 -13.88
N TYR A 52 -0.66 -8.70 -14.10
CA TYR A 52 -1.31 -7.88 -13.09
C TYR A 52 -2.75 -8.32 -12.85
N ILE A 53 -3.13 -8.35 -11.57
CA ILE A 53 -4.48 -8.78 -11.15
C ILE A 53 -5.61 -7.97 -11.78
N ILE A 54 -5.35 -6.72 -12.15
CA ILE A 54 -6.33 -5.84 -12.80
C ILE A 54 -6.68 -6.28 -14.23
N TYR A 55 -5.81 -7.07 -14.88
CA TYR A 55 -6.03 -7.63 -16.21
C TYR A 55 -6.36 -9.12 -16.14
N ALA A 56 -6.40 -9.70 -14.94
CA ALA A 56 -6.70 -11.11 -14.76
C ALA A 56 -8.16 -11.39 -15.13
N THR A 57 -8.36 -12.42 -15.97
CA THR A 57 -9.70 -12.93 -16.28
C THR A 57 -10.30 -13.74 -15.12
N VAL A 58 -9.44 -14.29 -14.25
CA VAL A 58 -9.81 -15.09 -13.08
C VAL A 58 -8.90 -14.73 -11.90
N TYR A 59 -9.49 -14.47 -10.73
CA TYR A 59 -8.71 -14.25 -9.51
C TYR A 59 -8.32 -15.58 -8.88
N LYS A 60 -7.06 -15.74 -8.50
CA LYS A 60 -6.64 -16.92 -7.74
C LYS A 60 -7.23 -16.82 -6.33
N LYS A 61 -8.07 -17.79 -5.96
CA LYS A 61 -8.57 -17.91 -4.58
C LYS A 61 -7.38 -18.09 -3.64
N GLY A 62 -7.31 -17.27 -2.60
CA GLY A 62 -6.22 -17.33 -1.63
C GLY A 62 -6.07 -16.05 -0.83
N VAL A 63 -5.09 -16.04 0.09
CA VAL A 63 -4.77 -14.89 0.93
C VAL A 63 -3.45 -14.27 0.48
N TYR A 64 -3.47 -12.97 0.18
CA TYR A 64 -2.31 -12.17 -0.17
C TYR A 64 -1.70 -11.58 1.10
N LYS A 65 -0.46 -11.93 1.43
CA LYS A 65 0.27 -11.38 2.58
C LYS A 65 0.89 -10.01 2.28
N THR A 66 1.28 -9.80 1.03
CA THR A 66 1.95 -8.58 0.56
C THR A 66 1.16 -7.89 -0.55
N PHE A 67 1.55 -6.65 -0.84
CA PHE A 67 0.97 -5.93 -1.98
C PHE A 67 1.40 -6.57 -3.30
N GLU A 68 2.64 -7.05 -3.39
CA GLU A 68 3.20 -7.73 -4.55
C GLU A 68 2.42 -9.01 -4.89
N GLU A 69 2.10 -9.84 -3.88
CA GLU A 69 1.25 -11.03 -4.06
C GLU A 69 -0.12 -10.64 -4.65
N PHE A 70 -0.75 -9.57 -4.15
CA PHE A 70 -1.99 -9.06 -4.74
C PHE A 70 -1.76 -8.55 -6.17
N LYS A 71 -0.74 -7.72 -6.39
CA LYS A 71 -0.45 -7.08 -7.67
C LYS A 71 -0.32 -8.09 -8.79
N TYR A 72 0.33 -9.22 -8.53
CA TYR A 72 0.58 -10.30 -9.49
C TYR A 72 -0.41 -11.47 -9.39
N ASN A 73 -1.52 -11.32 -8.64
CA ASN A 73 -2.52 -12.36 -8.45
C ASN A 73 -1.87 -13.71 -8.02
N ASP A 74 -0.95 -13.65 -7.06
CA ASP A 74 -0.14 -14.79 -6.61
C ASP A 74 -0.20 -14.93 -5.08
N PRO A 75 -1.30 -15.48 -4.54
CA PRO A 75 -1.47 -15.62 -3.10
C PRO A 75 -0.52 -16.66 -2.52
N SER A 76 0.16 -16.33 -1.42
CA SER A 76 1.05 -17.28 -0.72
C SER A 76 0.33 -18.32 0.13
N ILE A 77 -0.96 -18.12 0.40
CA ILE A 77 -1.81 -19.07 1.12
C ILE A 77 -2.96 -19.43 0.17
N VAL A 78 -2.95 -20.68 -0.28
CA VAL A 78 -3.94 -21.25 -1.22
C VAL A 78 -4.76 -22.37 -0.59
N GLU A 79 -4.45 -22.75 0.64
CA GLU A 79 -5.23 -23.72 1.40
C GLU A 79 -6.66 -23.23 1.63
N ASP A 80 -7.55 -24.17 1.96
CA ASP A 80 -8.92 -23.82 2.27
C ASP A 80 -8.99 -22.86 3.46
N PHE A 81 -9.65 -21.74 3.22
CA PHE A 81 -9.89 -20.72 4.21
C PHE A 81 -11.36 -20.30 4.20
N THR A 82 -11.81 -19.81 5.35
CA THR A 82 -13.13 -19.21 5.51
C THR A 82 -13.00 -17.79 6.05
N PHE A 83 -13.94 -16.94 5.65
CA PHE A 83 -14.06 -15.57 6.13
C PHE A 83 -15.35 -15.42 6.93
N ASP A 84 -15.23 -15.30 8.26
CA ASP A 84 -16.37 -15.09 9.16
C ASP A 84 -16.08 -13.93 10.11
N LYS A 85 -17.09 -13.09 10.38
CA LYS A 85 -17.03 -11.96 11.33
C LYS A 85 -15.75 -11.11 11.22
N ASN A 86 -15.34 -10.80 9.98
CA ASN A 86 -14.13 -10.01 9.71
C ASN A 86 -12.82 -10.69 10.22
N GLN A 87 -12.78 -12.01 10.11
CA GLN A 87 -11.66 -12.86 10.49
C GLN A 87 -11.46 -13.96 9.44
N LEU A 88 -10.21 -14.15 9.02
CA LEU A 88 -9.81 -15.29 8.20
C LEU A 88 -9.39 -16.45 9.08
N TRP A 89 -9.85 -17.64 8.71
CA TRP A 89 -9.53 -18.93 9.32
C TRP A 89 -9.00 -19.87 8.25
N LEU A 90 -7.86 -20.50 8.52
CA LEU A 90 -7.30 -21.57 7.69
C LEU A 90 -7.76 -22.90 8.22
N THR A 91 -8.20 -23.78 7.32
CA THR A 91 -8.52 -25.16 7.62
C THR A 91 -7.36 -26.03 7.15
N ASP A 92 -6.69 -26.69 8.09
CA ASP A 92 -5.64 -27.66 7.76
C ASP A 92 -6.27 -28.86 7.05
N SER A 93 -5.85 -29.13 5.81
CA SER A 93 -6.41 -30.19 4.98
C SER A 93 -6.14 -31.60 5.52
N LYS A 94 -5.12 -31.79 6.35
CA LYS A 94 -4.77 -33.09 6.93
C LYS A 94 -5.50 -33.34 8.24
N THR A 95 -5.67 -32.31 9.06
CA THR A 95 -6.24 -32.45 10.41
C THR A 95 -7.66 -31.96 10.54
N GLY A 96 -8.17 -31.20 9.56
CA GLY A 96 -9.46 -30.51 9.61
C GLY A 96 -9.50 -29.37 10.64
N LYS A 97 -8.38 -29.04 11.28
CA LYS A 97 -8.34 -28.06 12.36
C LYS A 97 -8.32 -26.64 11.80
N ASN A 98 -9.14 -25.78 12.39
CA ASN A 98 -9.16 -24.36 12.07
C ASN A 98 -8.11 -23.59 12.87
N SER A 99 -7.33 -22.76 12.19
CA SER A 99 -6.38 -21.84 12.79
C SER A 99 -6.65 -20.42 12.30
N LYS A 100 -6.52 -19.45 13.21
CA LYS A 100 -6.80 -18.06 12.92
C LYS A 100 -5.59 -17.41 12.25
N ILE A 101 -5.78 -16.78 11.08
CA ILE A 101 -4.72 -15.98 10.46
C ILE A 101 -4.55 -14.69 11.24
N LYS A 102 -3.30 -14.38 11.60
CA LYS A 102 -2.98 -13.13 12.25
C LYS A 102 -3.25 -11.98 11.30
N LYS A 103 -3.98 -11.01 11.84
CA LYS A 103 -4.49 -9.88 11.09
C LYS A 103 -3.37 -9.06 10.44
N ASN A 104 -2.28 -8.78 11.14
CA ASN A 104 -1.16 -7.98 10.66
C ASN A 104 -0.29 -8.65 9.59
N GLU A 105 -0.53 -9.93 9.28
CA GLU A 105 0.23 -10.70 8.29
C GLU A 105 -0.49 -10.76 6.92
N VAL A 106 -1.63 -10.08 6.78
CA VAL A 106 -2.48 -10.15 5.59
C VAL A 106 -2.64 -8.77 4.98
N TRP A 107 -2.37 -8.65 3.68
CA TRP A 107 -2.69 -7.48 2.88
C TRP A 107 -4.16 -7.54 2.40
N GLY A 108 -4.59 -8.69 1.89
CA GLY A 108 -5.94 -8.91 1.36
C GLY A 108 -6.19 -10.39 1.07
N PHE A 109 -7.34 -10.70 0.47
CA PHE A 109 -7.65 -12.05 0.00
C PHE A 109 -8.59 -12.00 -1.20
N SER A 110 -8.65 -13.10 -1.96
CA SER A 110 -9.62 -13.32 -3.02
C SER A 110 -10.40 -14.60 -2.74
N ASP A 111 -11.72 -14.55 -2.87
CA ASP A 111 -12.58 -15.75 -2.82
C ASP A 111 -12.68 -16.48 -4.17
N GLY A 112 -11.95 -15.99 -5.18
CA GLY A 112 -11.99 -16.45 -6.57
C GLY A 112 -12.90 -15.61 -7.47
N ALA A 113 -13.86 -14.87 -6.89
CA ALA A 113 -14.77 -14.00 -7.61
C ALA A 113 -14.58 -12.52 -7.26
N ARG A 114 -14.25 -12.22 -6.01
CA ARG A 114 -14.11 -10.87 -5.45
C ARG A 114 -12.80 -10.75 -4.70
N ILE A 115 -12.28 -9.52 -4.67
CA ILE A 115 -11.05 -9.20 -3.96
C ILE A 115 -11.38 -8.30 -2.78
N PHE A 116 -10.79 -8.63 -1.64
CA PHE A 116 -10.95 -7.90 -0.39
C PHE A 116 -9.61 -7.39 0.10
N VAL A 117 -9.53 -6.11 0.43
CA VAL A 117 -8.34 -5.48 1.00
C VAL A 117 -8.52 -5.20 2.48
N ARG A 118 -7.43 -5.34 3.25
CA ARG A 118 -7.41 -5.02 4.67
C ARG A 118 -7.19 -3.52 4.88
N TRP A 119 -8.24 -2.84 5.32
CA TRP A 119 -8.19 -1.47 5.84
C TRP A 119 -9.08 -1.36 7.08
N ARG A 120 -8.45 -1.51 8.27
CA ARG A 120 -9.08 -1.79 9.59
C ARG A 120 -9.92 -3.08 9.64
N LYS A 121 -10.78 -3.29 8.65
CA LYS A 121 -11.56 -4.48 8.31
C LYS A 121 -11.23 -4.91 6.88
N TYR A 122 -11.76 -6.05 6.45
CA TYR A 122 -11.72 -6.43 5.05
C TYR A 122 -12.84 -5.74 4.29
N ASN A 123 -12.50 -5.05 3.22
CA ASN A 123 -13.43 -4.32 2.36
C ASN A 123 -13.26 -4.79 0.93
N GLU A 124 -14.35 -4.97 0.21
CA GLU A 124 -14.34 -5.36 -1.20
C GLU A 124 -13.80 -4.22 -2.07
N ILE A 125 -12.88 -4.54 -2.96
CA ILE A 125 -12.44 -3.63 -4.02
C ILE A 125 -13.54 -3.63 -5.09
N VAL A 126 -14.13 -2.45 -5.32
CA VAL A 126 -15.28 -2.28 -6.22
C VAL A 126 -14.84 -1.89 -7.63
N GLU A 127 -13.71 -1.19 -7.75
CA GLU A 127 -13.14 -0.75 -9.02
C GLU A 127 -11.63 -0.98 -9.01
N MET A 128 -11.10 -1.44 -10.14
CA MET A 128 -9.68 -1.76 -10.30
C MET A 128 -9.11 -1.05 -11.51
N GLY A 129 -7.98 -0.38 -11.31
CA GLY A 129 -7.25 0.30 -12.36
C GLY A 129 -5.99 0.93 -11.78
N ARG A 130 -5.59 2.09 -12.29
CA ARG A 130 -4.47 2.85 -11.73
C ARG A 130 -4.67 3.17 -10.24
N TYR A 131 -5.92 3.41 -9.85
CA TYR A 131 -6.37 3.51 -8.47
C TYR A 131 -7.47 2.49 -8.19
N CYS A 132 -7.21 1.53 -7.29
CA CYS A 132 -8.23 0.60 -6.81
C CYS A 132 -9.13 1.28 -5.80
N TYR A 133 -10.45 1.23 -5.95
CA TYR A 133 -11.41 1.90 -5.07
C TYR A 133 -12.16 0.93 -4.18
N PHE A 134 -12.41 1.34 -2.93
CA PHE A 134 -13.30 0.62 -2.01
C PHE A 134 -13.93 1.58 -1.00
N LYS A 135 -14.96 1.10 -0.30
CA LYS A 135 -15.64 1.84 0.77
C LYS A 135 -15.44 1.15 2.11
N GLU A 136 -15.01 1.89 3.12
CA GLU A 136 -15.05 1.45 4.51
C GLU A 136 -16.34 1.93 5.16
N LYS A 137 -17.08 1.00 5.78
CA LYS A 137 -18.27 1.32 6.59
C LYS A 137 -18.04 0.92 8.04
N GLY A 138 -18.45 1.79 8.96
CA GLY A 138 -18.33 1.52 10.37
C GLY A 138 -19.10 2.51 11.24
N THR A 139 -18.78 2.44 12.53
CA THR A 139 -19.33 3.34 13.55
C THR A 139 -18.15 3.99 14.26
N ARG A 140 -18.22 5.30 14.45
CA ARG A 140 -17.26 6.05 15.27
C ARG A 140 -18.00 6.62 16.46
N VAL A 141 -17.31 6.73 17.59
CA VAL A 141 -17.86 7.38 18.79
C VAL A 141 -17.54 8.87 18.69
N VAL A 142 -18.56 9.71 18.72
CA VAL A 142 -18.42 11.15 18.94
C VAL A 142 -18.94 11.47 20.33
N PHE A 143 -18.32 12.42 21.02
CA PHE A 143 -18.75 12.82 22.35
C PHE A 143 -19.74 13.97 22.23
N GLY A 144 -20.97 13.73 22.69
CA GLY A 144 -22.03 14.73 22.78
C GLY A 144 -22.26 15.17 24.22
N TYR A 145 -22.99 16.27 24.40
CA TYR A 145 -23.37 16.79 25.71
C TYR A 145 -24.84 16.45 25.98
N SER A 146 -25.11 15.72 27.07
CA SER A 146 -26.45 15.54 27.62
C SER A 146 -26.70 16.62 28.67
N MET A 147 -27.84 17.32 28.60
CA MET A 147 -28.22 18.28 29.64
C MET A 147 -28.81 17.61 30.90
N PHE A 148 -29.30 16.37 30.81
CA PHE A 148 -29.92 15.67 31.94
C PHE A 148 -29.64 14.15 31.88
N PRO A 149 -28.78 13.59 32.76
CA PRO A 149 -27.85 14.30 33.64
C PRO A 149 -26.82 15.10 32.83
N LEU A 150 -26.27 16.15 33.44
CA LEU A 150 -25.24 17.00 32.84
C LEU A 150 -23.95 16.18 32.65
N ALA A 151 -23.79 15.57 31.47
CA ALA A 151 -22.73 14.59 31.23
C ALA A 151 -22.30 14.55 29.76
N ILE A 152 -21.03 14.23 29.54
CA ILE A 152 -20.51 13.89 28.22
C ILE A 152 -20.84 12.42 27.95
N ILE A 153 -21.62 12.15 26.90
CA ILE A 153 -22.02 10.80 26.52
C ILE A 153 -21.39 10.38 25.19
N PRO A 154 -20.92 9.11 25.06
CA PRO A 154 -20.46 8.58 23.79
C PRO A 154 -21.65 8.29 22.87
N ILE A 155 -21.69 8.93 21.70
CA ILE A 155 -22.73 8.74 20.69
C ILE A 155 -22.13 7.96 19.51
N PRO A 156 -22.61 6.74 19.22
CA PRO A 156 -22.19 5.99 18.04
C PRO A 156 -22.78 6.64 16.77
N VAL A 157 -21.92 7.10 15.87
CA VAL A 157 -22.31 7.69 14.58
C VAL A 157 -21.80 6.82 13.44
N PRO A 158 -22.67 6.37 12.52
CA PRO A 158 -22.23 5.63 11.35
C PRO A 158 -21.38 6.51 10.43
N TYR A 159 -20.40 5.92 9.78
CA TYR A 159 -19.59 6.58 8.75
C TYR A 159 -19.42 5.69 7.52
N THR A 160 -19.12 6.33 6.40
CA THR A 160 -18.71 5.68 5.16
C THR A 160 -17.57 6.50 4.58
N ASP A 161 -16.37 5.93 4.60
CA ASP A 161 -15.18 6.55 4.01
C ASP A 161 -14.94 5.92 2.64
N GLU A 162 -14.64 6.77 1.66
CA GLU A 162 -14.25 6.35 0.31
C GLU A 162 -12.72 6.32 0.25
N LEU A 163 -12.14 5.20 -0.17
CA LEU A 163 -10.70 4.99 -0.19
C LEU A 163 -10.24 4.56 -1.58
N ILE A 164 -8.99 4.92 -1.87
CA ILE A 164 -8.29 4.45 -3.06
C ILE A 164 -6.92 3.89 -2.68
N ILE A 165 -6.43 2.91 -3.44
CA ILE A 165 -5.06 2.40 -3.38
C ILE A 165 -4.38 2.73 -4.69
N ASN A 166 -3.23 3.39 -4.63
CA ASN A 166 -2.39 3.63 -5.79
C ASN A 166 -1.74 2.31 -6.22
N PHE A 167 -2.17 1.73 -7.34
CA PHE A 167 -1.73 0.40 -7.78
C PHE A 167 -0.22 0.29 -8.01
N ASN A 168 0.45 1.35 -8.45
CA ASN A 168 1.89 1.29 -8.65
C ASN A 168 2.68 1.23 -7.32
N THR A 169 2.07 1.61 -6.19
CA THR A 169 2.79 1.76 -4.90
C THR A 169 2.18 0.97 -3.74
N GLY A 170 0.97 0.44 -3.90
CA GLY A 170 0.20 -0.19 -2.83
C GLY A 170 -0.26 0.75 -1.71
N LYS A 171 -0.02 2.06 -1.83
CA LYS A 171 -0.34 3.05 -0.78
C LYS A 171 -1.84 3.40 -0.78
N PRO A 172 -2.54 3.26 0.37
CA PRO A 172 -3.93 3.65 0.51
C PRO A 172 -4.07 5.14 0.86
N PHE A 173 -5.14 5.76 0.37
CA PHE A 173 -5.49 7.15 0.64
C PHE A 173 -7.00 7.31 0.84
N LEU A 174 -7.38 8.28 1.69
CA LEU A 174 -8.76 8.73 1.78
C LEU A 174 -9.10 9.56 0.53
N LEU A 175 -10.11 9.13 -0.23
CA LEU A 175 -10.55 9.83 -1.42
C LEU A 175 -11.23 11.14 -1.01
N SER A 176 -10.63 12.25 -1.44
CA SER A 176 -11.13 13.59 -1.16
C SER A 176 -11.09 14.45 -2.42
N LYS A 177 -11.85 15.56 -2.41
CA LYS A 177 -11.82 16.54 -3.49
C LYS A 177 -10.41 17.10 -3.74
N LYS A 178 -9.60 17.24 -2.70
CA LYS A 178 -8.23 17.76 -2.81
C LYS A 178 -7.33 16.74 -3.51
N LEU A 179 -7.31 15.51 -2.99
CA LEU A 179 -6.51 14.43 -3.56
C LEU A 179 -6.87 14.14 -5.01
N LEU A 180 -8.17 14.09 -5.35
CA LEU A 180 -8.59 13.85 -6.72
C LEU A 180 -8.09 14.95 -7.67
N LYS A 181 -8.10 16.22 -7.27
CA LYS A 181 -7.51 17.29 -8.09
C LYS A 181 -6.02 17.11 -8.28
N GLU A 182 -5.30 16.70 -7.24
CA GLU A 182 -3.86 16.45 -7.32
C GLU A 182 -3.56 15.32 -8.30
N ILE A 183 -4.34 14.23 -8.26
CA ILE A 183 -4.23 13.11 -9.21
C ILE A 183 -4.48 13.58 -10.64
N LEU A 184 -5.62 14.25 -10.89
CA LEU A 184 -6.00 14.68 -12.23
C LEU A 184 -5.05 15.75 -12.79
N ALA A 185 -4.51 16.64 -11.96
CA ALA A 185 -3.58 17.68 -12.40
C ALA A 185 -2.25 17.13 -12.95
N ILE A 186 -1.84 15.93 -12.51
CA ILE A 186 -0.57 15.33 -12.93
C ILE A 186 -0.71 14.69 -14.31
N ASP A 187 -1.75 13.89 -14.52
CA ASP A 187 -1.85 13.02 -15.69
C ASP A 187 -3.01 13.37 -16.65
N ASP A 188 -4.08 14.03 -16.19
CA ASP A 188 -5.32 14.25 -16.96
C ASP A 188 -5.96 15.66 -16.71
N PRO A 189 -5.35 16.73 -17.25
CA PRO A 189 -5.82 18.11 -17.06
C PRO A 189 -7.19 18.38 -17.73
N GLU A 190 -7.57 17.59 -18.73
CA GLU A 190 -8.89 17.66 -19.36
C GLU A 190 -9.97 17.17 -18.38
N LEU A 191 -9.79 15.98 -17.80
CA LEU A 191 -10.68 15.45 -16.77
C LEU A 191 -10.68 16.32 -15.51
N LEU A 192 -9.57 17.00 -15.19
CA LEU A 192 -9.54 18.00 -14.12
C LEU A 192 -10.49 19.16 -14.43
N THR A 193 -10.45 19.70 -15.65
CA THR A 193 -11.37 20.77 -16.08
C THR A 193 -12.82 20.33 -15.96
N GLU A 194 -13.16 19.12 -16.46
CA GLU A 194 -14.49 18.53 -16.30
C GLU A 194 -14.87 18.46 -14.81
N PHE A 195 -13.98 17.93 -13.96
CA PHE A 195 -14.21 17.81 -12.53
C PHE A 195 -14.41 19.16 -11.85
N MET A 196 -13.69 20.19 -12.27
CA MET A 196 -13.80 21.55 -11.74
C MET A 196 -15.12 22.22 -12.11
N ASN A 197 -15.75 21.82 -13.21
CA ASN A 197 -17.07 22.30 -13.63
C ASN A 197 -18.25 21.50 -13.05
N GLU A 198 -18.01 20.30 -12.51
CA GLU A 198 -19.05 19.46 -11.89
C GLU A 198 -19.69 20.13 -10.65
N LYS A 199 -21.02 20.18 -10.58
CA LYS A 199 -21.75 20.83 -9.47
C LYS A 199 -21.68 20.01 -8.17
N GLN A 200 -21.73 18.68 -8.27
CA GLN A 200 -21.79 17.77 -7.12
C GLN A 200 -20.48 17.02 -6.88
N LYS A 201 -19.33 17.68 -7.04
CA LYS A 201 -17.97 17.09 -6.94
C LYS A 201 -17.80 16.07 -5.80
N LYS A 202 -18.33 16.39 -4.60
CA LYS A 202 -18.20 15.51 -3.42
C LYS A 202 -18.92 14.16 -3.58
N LYS A 203 -20.05 14.13 -4.29
CA LYS A 203 -20.84 12.91 -4.54
C LYS A 203 -20.34 12.12 -5.77
N LYS A 204 -19.49 12.75 -6.59
CA LYS A 204 -19.03 12.25 -7.88
C LYS A 204 -17.57 11.76 -7.85
N LEU A 205 -16.93 11.72 -6.68
CA LEU A 205 -15.52 11.33 -6.57
C LEU A 205 -15.24 9.95 -7.17
N PHE A 206 -16.07 8.95 -6.84
CA PHE A 206 -15.98 7.60 -7.41
C PHE A 206 -16.07 7.61 -8.94
N GLU A 207 -17.06 8.30 -9.51
CA GLU A 207 -17.25 8.37 -10.96
C GLU A 207 -16.01 8.92 -11.68
N TYR A 208 -15.34 9.91 -11.09
CA TYR A 208 -14.11 10.47 -11.66
C TYR A 208 -12.90 9.56 -11.48
N ILE A 209 -12.86 8.69 -10.46
CA ILE A 209 -11.85 7.63 -10.37
C ILE A 209 -12.05 6.60 -11.48
N VAL A 210 -13.29 6.18 -11.74
CA VAL A 210 -13.62 5.26 -12.85
C VAL A 210 -13.16 5.88 -14.18
N LYS A 211 -13.60 7.11 -14.49
CA LYS A 211 -13.18 7.82 -15.71
C LYS A 211 -11.67 7.95 -15.84
N TYR A 212 -10.98 8.26 -14.75
CA TYR A 212 -9.52 8.37 -14.76
C TYR A 212 -8.86 7.00 -15.04
N ASN A 213 -9.33 5.93 -14.39
CA ASN A 213 -8.82 4.57 -14.61
C ASN A 213 -9.00 4.14 -16.07
N ASP A 214 -10.16 4.42 -16.67
CA ASP A 214 -10.45 4.10 -18.07
C ASP A 214 -9.52 4.85 -19.05
N ARG A 215 -9.25 6.13 -18.78
CA ARG A 215 -8.43 6.99 -19.66
C ARG A 215 -6.93 6.78 -19.51
N ASN A 216 -6.46 6.27 -18.37
CA ASN A 216 -5.04 6.27 -17.99
C ASN A 216 -4.50 4.85 -17.70
N THR A 217 -4.95 3.85 -18.46
CA THR A 217 -4.50 2.45 -18.32
C THR A 217 -3.00 2.28 -18.61
N ASP A 218 -2.43 3.13 -19.47
CA ASP A 218 -1.00 3.18 -19.78
C ASP A 218 -0.11 3.60 -18.59
N LYS A 219 -0.70 4.28 -17.59
CA LYS A 219 0.02 4.76 -16.39
C LYS A 219 0.26 3.68 -15.34
N ILE A 220 -0.26 2.48 -15.54
CA ILE A 220 -0.14 1.37 -14.61
C ILE A 220 1.25 0.72 -14.77
N LYS A 221 1.95 0.56 -13.64
CA LYS A 221 3.34 0.06 -13.55
C LYS A 221 3.50 -0.85 -12.34
#